data_AF-A0A085LCB6-F1
#
_entry.id   AF-A0A085LCB6-F1
#
_cell.length_a   1.000
_cell.length_b   1.000
_cell.length_c   1.000
_cell.angle_alpha   90.00
_cell.angle_beta   90.00
_cell.angle_gamma   90.00
#
_symmetry.space_group_name_H-M   'P 1'
#
loop_
_entity.id
_entity.type
_entity.pdbx_description
1 polymer ?
#
loop_
_entity_poly.entity_id
_entity_poly.type
_entity_poly.pdbx_seq_one_letter_code
_entity_poly.pdbx_strand_id
1 'polypeptide(L)'
;VALAAARALLVEVLASGAPLTVRPAAQDAPAWSWCRWLPHARAVRTLDAVAAADPPGLVVVDGPVPAGELARAWERCAPAGTDVLLVLGDRTQVPAWCRTLVDVTGAVPVVTGPDGARAPREHVGVTAGWALGLARRLAAAEHLGRLGIGNGDRTGEPDPGDPTARSLPSAVALGPLLGAPRAPDRLAAWVAERWQDAPRRDGHGLRTVLGVGPGGAPVAVDLVRDGPHVLVAGTTGAGKSELLQTLVAGLALGRPPDELSFALVDFKGGASFGACGRLPHVVGQVTDLDPGLAGRALAGLRAELHRRERILAAAEVASIDALPRGRLARLVVVVDEFRALADDLPDLVPGLLRVAAQGRSLGVHLVLATQRPAGAVSADVRANVTLRLALRVVDVADSRDVVDSPHAARVPASTPGRLILRRGAEPPVAVQCARAGGPLA
;
A
#
# COMPACT_ATOMS: atom_id res chain seq x y z
N VAL A 1 8.46 41.36 7.06
CA VAL A 1 8.17 40.23 7.97
C VAL A 1 7.23 39.21 7.35
N ALA A 2 6.07 39.62 6.79
CA ALA A 2 5.12 38.72 6.11
C ALA A 2 5.77 37.81 5.04
N LEU A 3 6.60 38.37 4.15
CA LEU A 3 7.35 37.57 3.17
C LEU A 3 8.30 36.54 3.80
N ALA A 4 8.88 36.85 4.96
CA ALA A 4 9.77 35.92 5.66
C ALA A 4 8.98 34.78 6.29
N ALA A 5 7.77 35.06 6.78
CA ALA A 5 6.86 34.07 7.30
C ALA A 5 6.26 33.17 6.22
N ALA A 6 5.85 33.75 5.10
CA ALA A 6 5.42 32.99 3.94
C ALA A 6 6.52 32.02 3.46
N ARG A 7 7.78 32.49 3.39
CA ARG A 7 8.92 31.64 3.02
C ARG A 7 9.19 30.51 4.01
N ALA A 8 8.96 30.72 5.30
CA ALA A 8 9.10 29.66 6.31
C ALA A 8 8.02 28.58 6.15
N LEU A 9 6.76 28.97 5.92
CA LEU A 9 5.66 28.04 5.65
C LEU A 9 5.90 27.23 4.36
N LEU A 10 6.60 27.84 3.39
CA LEU A 10 6.94 27.17 2.15
C LEU A 10 7.98 26.08 2.30
N VAL A 11 8.88 26.13 3.30
CA VAL A 11 9.93 25.11 3.49
C VAL A 11 9.34 23.70 3.62
N GLU A 12 8.18 23.56 4.25
CA GLU A 12 7.46 22.29 4.37
C GLU A 12 6.97 21.77 3.01
N VAL A 13 6.46 22.67 2.16
CA VAL A 13 6.04 22.37 0.79
C VAL A 13 7.23 21.99 -0.11
N LEU A 14 8.41 22.59 0.13
CA LEU A 14 9.64 22.22 -0.57
C LEU A 14 10.09 20.78 -0.27
N ALA A 15 9.80 20.28 0.94
CA ALA A 15 10.16 18.92 1.35
C ALA A 15 9.19 17.85 0.82
N SER A 16 7.93 18.22 0.55
CA SER A 16 6.89 17.29 0.08
C SER A 16 6.87 17.12 -1.45
N GLY A 17 7.43 18.06 -2.21
CA GLY A 17 7.41 18.03 -3.67
C GLY A 17 6.07 18.41 -4.27
N ALA A 18 5.20 19.08 -3.51
CA ALA A 18 3.94 19.56 -4.05
C ALA A 18 4.18 20.68 -5.09
N PRO A 19 3.34 20.75 -6.15
CA PRO A 19 3.38 21.85 -7.11
C PRO A 19 3.21 23.20 -6.42
N LEU A 20 4.11 24.14 -6.70
CA LEU A 20 4.10 25.49 -6.14
C LEU A 20 3.84 26.49 -7.27
N THR A 21 2.79 27.28 -7.17
CA THR A 21 2.58 28.43 -8.07
C THR A 21 2.69 29.71 -7.28
N VAL A 22 3.58 30.60 -7.68
CA VAL A 22 3.78 31.89 -7.02
C VAL A 22 3.34 33.02 -7.96
N ARG A 23 2.45 33.88 -7.49
CA ARG A 23 2.14 35.18 -8.11
C ARG A 23 2.84 36.25 -7.26
N PRO A 24 4.05 36.71 -7.64
CA PRO A 24 4.73 37.76 -6.90
C PRO A 24 4.06 39.12 -7.13
N ALA A 25 4.12 40.02 -6.15
CA ALA A 25 3.85 41.43 -6.39
C ALA A 25 4.94 42.01 -7.31
N ALA A 26 4.60 43.00 -8.13
CA ALA A 26 5.55 43.56 -9.10
C ALA A 26 6.84 44.08 -8.45
N GLN A 27 6.71 44.73 -7.29
CA GLN A 27 7.85 45.21 -6.50
C GLN A 27 8.63 44.12 -5.75
N ASP A 28 8.01 42.95 -5.50
CA ASP A 28 8.58 41.88 -4.67
C ASP A 28 9.04 40.66 -5.49
N ALA A 29 9.00 40.73 -6.82
CA ALA A 29 9.49 39.67 -7.70
C ALA A 29 10.92 39.16 -7.37
N PRO A 30 11.89 40.01 -6.99
CA PRO A 30 13.21 39.54 -6.56
C PRO A 30 13.17 38.65 -5.29
N ALA A 31 12.22 38.88 -4.38
CA ALA A 31 12.07 38.13 -3.13
C ALA A 31 11.59 36.68 -3.35
N TRP A 32 11.00 36.41 -4.52
CA TRP A 32 10.53 35.09 -4.97
C TRP A 32 11.45 34.42 -5.98
N SER A 33 12.52 35.10 -6.39
CA SER A 33 13.40 34.66 -7.47
C SER A 33 14.12 33.33 -7.21
N TRP A 34 14.17 32.89 -5.95
CA TRP A 34 14.72 31.61 -5.51
C TRP A 34 13.85 30.42 -5.91
N CYS A 35 12.54 30.60 -6.10
CA CYS A 35 11.63 29.53 -6.49
C CYS A 35 11.98 28.93 -7.85
N ARG A 36 12.69 29.66 -8.73
CA ARG A 36 13.14 29.15 -10.04
C ARG A 36 14.05 27.92 -9.97
N TRP A 37 14.66 27.68 -8.80
CA TRP A 37 15.54 26.53 -8.57
C TRP A 37 14.75 25.30 -8.11
N LEU A 38 13.44 25.41 -7.89
CA LEU A 38 12.61 24.29 -7.47
C LEU A 38 11.96 23.64 -8.69
N PRO A 39 11.95 22.30 -8.77
CA PRO A 39 11.50 21.56 -9.95
C PRO A 39 10.02 21.71 -10.25
N HIS A 40 9.21 21.97 -9.21
CA HIS A 40 7.75 22.06 -9.30
C HIS A 40 7.22 23.45 -8.98
N ALA A 41 8.09 24.46 -8.96
CA ALA A 41 7.67 25.83 -8.77
C ALA A 41 7.57 26.58 -10.10
N ARG A 42 6.47 27.32 -10.28
CA ARG A 42 6.31 28.27 -11.38
C ARG A 42 5.90 29.64 -10.87
N ALA A 43 6.37 30.68 -11.56
CA ALA A 43 5.90 32.03 -11.33
C ALA A 43 4.85 32.40 -12.39
N VAL A 44 3.72 32.97 -11.97
CA VAL A 44 2.66 33.45 -12.86
C VAL A 44 2.44 34.95 -12.66
N ARG A 45 2.04 35.64 -13.73
CA ARG A 45 1.73 37.09 -13.68
C ARG A 45 0.29 37.38 -13.28
N THR A 46 -0.62 36.47 -13.63
CA THR A 46 -2.07 36.52 -13.34
C THR A 46 -2.52 35.19 -12.75
N LEU A 47 -3.51 35.22 -11.86
CA LEU A 47 -4.13 34.03 -11.33
C LEU A 47 -5.04 33.31 -12.33
N ASP A 48 -5.40 33.95 -13.45
CA ASP A 48 -6.11 33.28 -14.54
C ASP A 48 -5.24 32.21 -15.23
N ALA A 49 -3.91 32.30 -15.11
CA ALA A 49 -2.98 31.25 -15.53
C ALA A 49 -2.85 30.10 -14.51
N VAL A 50 -3.48 30.21 -13.34
CA VAL A 50 -3.49 29.16 -12.31
C VAL A 50 -4.58 28.15 -12.67
N ALA A 51 -4.13 26.98 -13.12
CA ALA A 51 -4.95 25.79 -13.27
C ALA A 51 -4.87 24.93 -12.00
N ALA A 52 -5.92 24.14 -11.76
CA ALA A 52 -5.87 23.05 -10.79
C ALA A 52 -4.69 22.12 -11.14
N ALA A 53 -3.81 21.91 -10.18
CA ALA A 53 -2.71 20.96 -10.31
C ALA A 53 -3.18 19.59 -9.77
N ASP A 54 -2.73 18.53 -10.42
CA ASP A 54 -2.88 17.17 -9.92
C ASP A 54 -1.47 16.55 -9.87
N PRO A 55 -0.83 16.43 -8.69
CA PRO A 55 -1.41 16.55 -7.34
C PRO A 55 -1.76 17.97 -6.90
N PRO A 56 -2.67 18.11 -5.90
CA PRO A 56 -2.94 19.39 -5.27
C PRO A 56 -1.65 20.06 -4.81
N GLY A 57 -1.56 21.34 -5.13
CA GLY A 57 -0.38 22.15 -4.85
C GLY A 57 -0.64 23.24 -3.82
N LEU A 58 0.28 24.20 -3.78
CA LEU A 58 0.11 25.47 -3.09
C LEU A 58 0.18 26.62 -4.07
N VAL A 59 -0.77 27.54 -3.99
CA VAL A 59 -0.75 28.81 -4.72
C VAL A 59 -0.42 29.93 -3.73
N VAL A 60 0.69 30.60 -3.94
CA VAL A 60 1.09 31.78 -3.16
C VAL A 60 0.74 33.03 -3.94
N VAL A 61 -0.02 33.91 -3.32
CA VAL A 61 -0.39 35.20 -3.89
C VAL A 61 0.22 36.29 -3.02
N ASP A 62 1.18 37.01 -3.60
CA ASP A 62 1.85 38.12 -2.93
C ASP A 62 1.25 39.46 -3.38
N GLY A 63 0.84 40.26 -2.40
CA GLY A 63 0.21 41.55 -2.59
C GLY A 63 -1.28 41.47 -2.98
N PRO A 64 -1.93 42.63 -3.11
CA PRO A 64 -3.35 42.69 -3.44
C PRO A 64 -3.61 42.17 -4.86
N VAL A 65 -4.79 41.55 -5.03
CA VAL A 65 -5.33 41.05 -6.30
C VAL A 65 -6.77 41.51 -6.43
N PRO A 66 -7.25 41.85 -7.64
CA PRO A 66 -8.67 42.11 -7.87
C PRO A 66 -9.54 40.97 -7.33
N ALA A 67 -10.55 41.31 -6.52
CA ALA A 67 -11.38 40.34 -5.83
C ALA A 67 -11.98 39.27 -6.76
N GLY A 68 -12.38 39.64 -7.98
CA GLY A 68 -12.90 38.72 -8.98
C GLY A 68 -11.88 37.74 -9.55
N GLU A 69 -10.62 38.16 -9.71
CA GLU A 69 -9.52 37.28 -10.17
C GLU A 69 -9.16 36.26 -9.08
N LEU A 70 -9.11 36.71 -7.83
CA LEU A 70 -8.83 35.84 -6.69
C LEU A 70 -9.96 34.84 -6.42
N ALA A 71 -11.23 35.27 -6.51
CA ALA A 71 -12.38 34.38 -6.35
C ALA A 71 -12.41 33.28 -7.42
N ARG A 72 -12.20 33.63 -8.68
CA ARG A 72 -12.13 32.65 -9.77
C ARG A 72 -10.97 31.66 -9.59
N ALA A 73 -9.82 32.12 -9.11
CA ALA A 73 -8.69 31.25 -8.82
C ALA A 73 -9.02 30.26 -7.68
N TRP A 74 -9.67 30.74 -6.62
CA TRP A 74 -10.13 29.92 -5.51
C TRP A 74 -11.16 28.88 -5.95
N GLU A 75 -12.17 29.27 -6.74
CA GLU A 75 -13.19 28.35 -7.29
C GLU A 75 -12.59 27.23 -8.13
N ARG A 76 -11.48 27.48 -8.85
CA ARG A 76 -10.75 26.45 -9.59
C ARG A 76 -9.90 25.54 -8.69
N CYS A 77 -9.25 26.10 -7.67
CA CYS A 77 -8.26 25.40 -6.86
C CYS A 77 -8.87 24.60 -5.70
N ALA A 78 -9.93 25.12 -5.07
CA ALA A 78 -10.52 24.54 -3.87
C ALA A 78 -11.09 23.12 -4.09
N PRO A 79 -11.82 22.82 -5.19
CA PRO A 79 -12.31 21.46 -5.45
C PRO A 79 -11.19 20.46 -5.72
N ALA A 80 -10.04 20.93 -6.22
CA ALA A 80 -8.87 20.12 -6.49
C ALA A 80 -7.98 19.89 -5.25
N GLY A 81 -8.33 20.47 -4.10
CA GLY A 81 -7.57 20.35 -2.86
C GLY A 81 -6.28 21.20 -2.83
N THR A 82 -6.14 22.17 -3.73
CA THR A 82 -4.98 23.08 -3.78
C THR A 82 -5.16 24.21 -2.77
N ASP A 83 -4.20 24.36 -1.85
CA ASP A 83 -4.22 25.43 -0.85
C ASP A 83 -3.83 26.78 -1.46
N VAL A 84 -4.35 27.86 -0.87
CA VAL A 84 -4.01 29.23 -1.27
C VAL A 84 -3.45 29.99 -0.08
N LEU A 85 -2.20 30.45 -0.19
CA LEU A 85 -1.54 31.31 0.77
C LEU A 85 -1.54 32.76 0.26
N LEU A 86 -2.25 33.64 0.96
CA LEU A 86 -2.27 35.07 0.67
C LEU A 86 -1.26 35.80 1.56
N VAL A 87 -0.36 36.57 0.95
CA VAL A 87 0.57 37.46 1.64
C VAL A 87 0.10 38.89 1.41
N LEU A 88 -0.53 39.48 2.44
CA LEU A 88 -1.17 40.79 2.35
C LEU A 88 -0.46 41.77 3.28
N GLY A 89 -0.35 43.03 2.83
CA GLY A 89 0.18 44.13 3.63
C GLY A 89 -0.85 44.78 4.55
N ASP A 90 -2.15 44.56 4.27
CA ASP A 90 -3.25 45.13 5.02
C ASP A 90 -4.30 44.06 5.35
N ARG A 91 -4.72 44.03 6.63
CA ARG A 91 -5.74 43.12 7.15
C ARG A 91 -7.12 43.38 6.55
N THR A 92 -7.42 44.60 6.09
CA THR A 92 -8.70 44.92 5.44
C THR A 92 -8.89 44.19 4.11
N GLN A 93 -7.80 43.71 3.51
CA GLN A 93 -7.79 43.02 2.22
C GLN A 93 -7.99 41.51 2.36
N VAL A 94 -8.08 40.98 3.58
CA VAL A 94 -8.26 39.54 3.84
C VAL A 94 -9.67 39.13 3.39
N PRO A 95 -9.81 38.21 2.42
CA PRO A 95 -11.12 37.72 2.00
C PRO A 95 -11.85 36.97 3.12
N ALA A 96 -13.18 37.06 3.14
CA ALA A 96 -14.02 36.43 4.16
C ALA A 96 -13.92 34.89 4.20
N TRP A 97 -13.51 34.26 3.10
CA TRP A 97 -13.35 32.80 3.01
C TRP A 97 -12.02 32.29 3.57
N CYS A 98 -11.09 33.18 3.97
CA CYS A 98 -9.86 32.78 4.64
C CYS A 98 -10.15 32.22 6.03
N ARG A 99 -9.89 30.93 6.22
CA ARG A 99 -10.16 30.22 7.47
C ARG A 99 -9.05 30.38 8.51
N THR A 100 -7.83 30.65 8.07
CA THR A 100 -6.66 30.78 8.94
C THR A 100 -5.97 32.10 8.64
N LEU A 101 -5.69 32.88 9.69
CA LEU A 101 -4.97 34.14 9.59
C LEU A 101 -3.72 34.09 10.45
N VAL A 102 -2.57 34.45 9.86
CA VAL A 102 -1.31 34.63 10.59
C VAL A 102 -0.98 36.12 10.60
N ASP A 103 -1.22 36.78 11.73
CA ASP A 103 -0.89 38.19 11.91
C ASP A 103 0.55 38.34 12.42
N VAL A 104 1.39 39.02 11.63
CA VAL A 104 2.83 39.19 11.89
C VAL A 104 3.22 40.66 12.06
N THR A 105 2.25 41.54 12.28
CA THR A 105 2.48 42.97 12.47
C THR A 105 2.92 43.30 13.91
N GLY A 106 2.53 42.47 14.88
CA GLY A 106 2.93 42.58 16.28
C GLY A 106 4.33 42.02 16.59
N ALA A 107 4.80 42.25 17.82
CA ALA A 107 6.09 41.73 18.31
C ALA A 107 6.13 40.19 18.37
N VAL A 108 4.99 39.54 18.60
CA VAL A 108 4.81 38.08 18.54
C VAL A 108 3.69 37.79 17.53
N PRO A 109 3.92 36.90 16.55
CA PRO A 109 2.87 36.51 15.62
C PRO A 109 1.68 35.83 16.30
N VAL A 110 0.49 36.11 15.80
CA VAL A 110 -0.76 35.53 16.31
C VAL A 110 -1.44 34.76 15.19
N VAL A 111 -1.72 33.48 15.45
CA VAL A 111 -2.50 32.64 14.54
C VAL A 111 -3.95 32.64 15.00
N THR A 112 -4.86 32.97 14.08
CA THR A 112 -6.31 32.78 14.25
C THR A 112 -6.74 31.58 13.42
N GLY A 113 -7.26 30.54 14.07
CA GLY A 113 -7.73 29.32 13.40
C GLY A 113 -9.15 29.41 12.84
N PRO A 114 -9.63 28.35 12.16
CA PRO A 114 -10.98 28.29 11.59
C PRO A 114 -12.12 28.36 12.61
N ASP A 115 -11.82 27.98 13.85
CA ASP A 115 -12.69 28.06 15.02
C ASP A 115 -12.70 29.45 15.67
N GLY A 116 -11.93 30.40 15.13
CA GLY A 116 -11.74 31.73 15.68
C GLY A 116 -10.79 31.78 16.87
N ALA A 117 -10.21 30.65 17.29
CA ALA A 117 -9.26 30.61 18.40
C ALA A 117 -7.99 31.37 18.03
N ARG A 118 -7.50 32.19 18.97
CA ARG A 118 -6.30 33.01 18.80
C ARG A 118 -5.20 32.52 19.71
N ALA A 119 -4.05 32.19 19.13
CA ALA A 119 -2.88 31.76 19.87
C ALA A 119 -1.61 32.51 19.40
N PRO A 120 -0.81 33.06 20.33
CA PRO A 120 0.52 33.53 19.98
C PRO A 120 1.40 32.34 19.58
N ARG A 121 2.21 32.50 18.53
CA ARG A 121 3.14 31.48 18.05
C ARG A 121 4.50 32.12 17.81
N GLU A 122 5.53 31.54 18.42
CA GLU A 122 6.90 31.86 18.02
C GLU A 122 7.11 31.47 16.55
N HIS A 123 7.78 32.35 15.82
CA HIS A 123 7.96 32.20 14.40
C HIS A 123 9.39 32.54 14.02
N VAL A 124 10.03 31.63 13.29
CA VAL A 124 11.35 31.86 12.70
C VAL A 124 11.15 32.25 11.24
N GLY A 125 11.29 33.54 10.94
CA GLY A 125 11.23 34.03 9.58
C GLY A 125 12.41 33.54 8.74
N VAL A 126 12.14 33.11 7.51
CA VAL A 126 13.20 32.71 6.56
C VAL A 126 13.65 33.93 5.77
N THR A 127 14.95 34.12 5.54
CA THR A 127 15.51 35.20 4.67
C THR A 127 15.62 34.75 3.21
N ALA A 128 15.70 35.69 2.26
CA ALA A 128 15.66 35.34 0.83
C ALA A 128 16.95 34.61 0.43
N GLY A 129 18.09 35.01 1.02
CA GLY A 129 19.37 34.34 0.87
C GLY A 129 19.35 32.91 1.44
N TRP A 130 18.72 32.70 2.60
CA TRP A 130 18.58 31.35 3.16
C TRP A 130 17.70 30.46 2.27
N ALA A 131 16.55 30.97 1.83
CA ALA A 131 15.66 30.25 0.92
C ALA A 131 16.36 29.88 -0.41
N LEU A 132 17.15 30.80 -0.96
CA LEU A 132 17.98 30.55 -2.14
C LEU A 132 19.04 29.47 -1.89
N GLY A 133 19.70 29.50 -0.74
CA GLY A 133 20.68 28.49 -0.34
C GLY A 133 20.07 27.09 -0.23
N LEU A 134 18.91 26.99 0.41
CA LEU A 134 18.16 25.74 0.51
C LEU A 134 17.70 25.26 -0.88
N ALA A 135 17.08 26.13 -1.68
CA ALA A 135 16.57 25.76 -3.00
C ALA A 135 17.68 25.27 -3.95
N ARG A 136 18.88 25.88 -3.91
CA ARG A 136 20.03 25.40 -4.68
C ARG A 136 20.54 24.04 -4.19
N ARG A 137 20.52 23.77 -2.89
CA ARG A 137 20.91 22.46 -2.33
C ARG A 137 19.90 21.38 -2.70
N LEU A 138 18.60 21.71 -2.66
CA LEU A 138 17.54 20.82 -3.12
C LEU A 138 17.69 20.54 -4.62
N ALA A 139 17.88 21.57 -5.45
CA ALA A 139 18.13 21.42 -6.88
C ALA A 139 19.38 20.56 -7.17
N ALA A 140 20.47 20.78 -6.44
CA ALA A 140 21.69 19.99 -6.60
C ALA A 140 21.49 18.53 -6.15
N ALA A 141 20.78 18.30 -5.05
CA ALA A 141 20.50 16.96 -4.56
C ALA A 141 19.51 16.22 -5.46
N GLU A 142 18.53 16.91 -6.06
CA GLU A 142 17.65 16.38 -7.10
C GLU A 142 18.45 16.06 -8.38
N HIS A 143 19.31 16.97 -8.85
CA HIS A 143 20.18 16.73 -10.00
C HIS A 143 21.08 15.50 -9.81
N LEU A 144 21.48 15.22 -8.58
CA LEU A 144 22.27 14.04 -8.20
C LEU A 144 21.42 12.81 -7.86
N GLY A 145 20.09 12.87 -8.03
CA GLY A 145 19.17 11.76 -7.74
C GLY A 145 19.05 11.40 -6.25
N ARG A 146 19.45 12.29 -5.34
CA ARG A 146 19.49 12.06 -3.88
C ARG A 146 18.22 12.49 -3.16
N LEU A 147 17.35 13.26 -3.81
CA LEU A 147 16.03 13.62 -3.32
C LEU A 147 14.98 12.98 -4.22
N GLY A 148 14.19 12.05 -3.67
CA GLY A 148 13.01 11.48 -4.33
C GLY A 148 11.82 12.45 -4.38
N ILE A 149 12.10 13.75 -4.43
CA ILE A 149 11.10 14.81 -4.46
C ILE A 149 10.89 15.13 -5.93
N GLY A 150 9.94 14.42 -6.54
CA GLY A 150 9.25 14.94 -7.71
C GLY A 150 10.15 15.32 -8.90
N ASN A 151 10.70 14.32 -9.54
CA ASN A 151 10.77 14.27 -11.00
C ASN A 151 11.14 12.84 -11.32
N GLY A 152 10.20 12.15 -11.95
CA GLY A 152 10.51 10.91 -12.64
C GLY A 152 11.76 11.14 -13.47
N ASP A 153 12.78 10.35 -13.17
CA ASP A 153 13.48 9.57 -14.16
C ASP A 153 13.27 10.11 -15.59
N ARG A 154 14.00 11.18 -15.97
CA ARG A 154 13.90 11.73 -17.34
C ARG A 154 14.60 10.85 -18.37
N THR A 155 14.84 9.58 -18.03
CA THR A 155 15.23 8.51 -18.96
C THR A 155 14.64 7.12 -18.66
N GLY A 156 13.85 6.89 -17.60
CA GLY A 156 13.56 5.53 -17.13
C GLY A 156 12.11 5.31 -16.65
N GLU A 157 11.70 4.05 -16.69
CA GLU A 157 10.35 3.59 -16.40
C GLU A 157 9.88 4.00 -14.98
N PRO A 158 8.59 4.35 -14.79
CA PRO A 158 8.06 4.65 -13.46
C PRO A 158 8.33 3.49 -12.50
N ASP A 159 8.88 3.81 -11.31
CA ASP A 159 9.19 2.81 -10.27
C ASP A 159 7.93 1.98 -9.97
N PRO A 160 7.90 0.70 -10.38
CA PRO A 160 6.71 -0.11 -10.23
C PRO A 160 6.39 -0.37 -8.75
N GLY A 161 7.35 -0.16 -7.85
CA GLY A 161 7.23 -0.29 -6.41
C GLY A 161 6.66 0.94 -5.70
N ASP A 162 6.46 2.07 -6.38
CA ASP A 162 5.94 3.29 -5.75
C ASP A 162 4.43 3.15 -5.38
N PRO A 163 4.07 3.06 -4.08
CA PRO A 163 2.68 2.91 -3.67
C PRO A 163 1.87 4.21 -3.82
N THR A 164 2.55 5.34 -4.06
CA THR A 164 1.92 6.65 -4.26
C THR A 164 1.62 6.93 -5.73
N ALA A 165 2.02 6.01 -6.63
CA ALA A 165 1.77 6.11 -8.06
C ALA A 165 0.27 6.31 -8.34
N ARG A 166 -0.04 7.38 -9.06
CA ARG A 166 -1.40 7.78 -9.48
C ARG A 166 -2.07 6.76 -10.39
N SER A 167 -1.27 5.95 -11.07
CA SER A 167 -1.75 4.87 -11.93
C SER A 167 -2.37 3.70 -11.16
N LEU A 168 -2.28 3.68 -9.83
CA LEU A 168 -2.91 2.66 -8.99
C LEU A 168 -4.32 3.10 -8.56
N PRO A 169 -5.36 2.28 -8.84
CA PRO A 169 -6.72 2.60 -8.42
C PRO A 169 -6.85 2.63 -6.89
N SER A 170 -7.75 3.44 -6.35
CA SER A 170 -7.97 3.55 -4.88
C SER A 170 -8.69 2.33 -4.30
N ALA A 171 -9.49 1.63 -5.09
CA ALA A 171 -10.16 0.40 -4.73
C ALA A 171 -10.41 -0.47 -5.97
N VAL A 172 -10.41 -1.79 -5.78
CA VAL A 172 -10.70 -2.79 -6.82
C VAL A 172 -11.63 -3.84 -6.23
N ALA A 173 -12.60 -4.33 -7.00
CA ALA A 173 -13.46 -5.45 -6.61
C ALA A 173 -13.01 -6.72 -7.33
N LEU A 174 -12.91 -7.84 -6.60
CA LEU A 174 -12.35 -9.09 -7.13
C LEU A 174 -13.24 -9.69 -8.23
N GLY A 175 -14.56 -9.68 -8.05
CA GLY A 175 -15.51 -10.23 -9.03
C GLY A 175 -15.35 -9.61 -10.43
N PRO A 176 -15.51 -8.28 -10.58
CA PRO A 176 -15.28 -7.59 -11.84
C PRO A 176 -13.87 -7.80 -12.40
N LEU A 177 -12.84 -7.78 -11.55
CA LEU A 177 -11.45 -8.00 -11.96
C LEU A 177 -11.23 -9.39 -12.58
N LEU A 178 -11.93 -10.42 -12.08
CA LEU A 178 -11.89 -11.78 -12.62
C LEU A 178 -12.83 -11.98 -13.81
N GLY A 179 -13.69 -11.02 -14.12
CA GLY A 179 -14.76 -11.15 -15.12
C GLY A 179 -15.93 -12.00 -14.65
N ALA A 180 -16.25 -11.98 -13.34
CA ALA A 180 -17.38 -12.72 -12.78
C ALA A 180 -18.72 -12.14 -13.29
N PRO A 181 -19.72 -13.00 -13.61
CA PRO A 181 -21.03 -12.52 -14.02
C PRO A 181 -21.73 -11.80 -12.86
N ARG A 182 -22.49 -10.75 -13.20
CA ARG A 182 -23.30 -10.02 -12.22
C ARG A 182 -24.51 -10.82 -11.73
N ALA A 183 -25.04 -11.69 -12.58
CA ALA A 183 -26.24 -12.47 -12.30
C ALA A 183 -25.87 -13.70 -11.44
N PRO A 184 -26.36 -13.81 -10.19
CA PRO A 184 -25.95 -14.89 -9.27
C PRO A 184 -26.22 -16.30 -9.79
N ASP A 185 -27.28 -16.48 -10.57
CA ASP A 185 -27.66 -17.73 -11.24
C ASP A 185 -26.59 -18.23 -12.23
N ARG A 186 -25.80 -17.31 -12.81
CA ARG A 186 -24.69 -17.65 -13.72
C ARG A 186 -23.37 -17.92 -13.03
N LEU A 187 -23.25 -17.61 -11.73
CA LEU A 187 -21.98 -17.70 -11.02
C LEU A 187 -21.48 -19.14 -10.92
N ALA A 188 -22.38 -20.09 -10.65
CA ALA A 188 -22.02 -21.51 -10.52
C ALA A 188 -21.45 -22.08 -11.83
N ALA A 189 -22.09 -21.78 -12.98
CA ALA A 189 -21.62 -22.20 -14.29
C ALA A 189 -20.25 -21.56 -14.62
N TRP A 190 -20.09 -20.26 -14.35
CA TRP A 190 -18.82 -19.56 -14.55
C TRP A 190 -17.68 -20.14 -13.69
N VAL A 191 -17.94 -20.49 -12.43
CA VAL A 191 -16.94 -21.16 -11.57
C VAL A 191 -16.57 -22.54 -12.14
N ALA A 192 -17.56 -23.32 -12.56
CA ALA A 192 -17.32 -24.64 -13.16
C ALA A 192 -16.46 -24.55 -14.44
N GLU A 193 -16.73 -23.57 -15.30
CA GLU A 193 -15.91 -23.30 -16.50
C GLU A 193 -14.46 -22.93 -16.13
N ARG A 194 -14.27 -22.08 -15.11
CA ARG A 194 -12.91 -21.74 -14.63
C ARG A 194 -12.16 -22.93 -14.06
N TRP A 195 -12.85 -23.85 -13.39
CA TRP A 195 -12.26 -25.10 -12.88
C TRP A 195 -11.94 -26.06 -14.02
N GLN A 196 -12.74 -26.13 -15.07
CA GLN A 196 -12.43 -26.94 -16.26
C GLN A 196 -11.26 -26.38 -17.08
N ASP A 197 -11.10 -25.05 -17.08
CA ASP A 197 -10.00 -24.36 -17.78
C ASP A 197 -8.69 -24.32 -16.96
N ALA A 198 -8.77 -24.52 -15.64
CA ALA A 198 -7.63 -24.51 -14.72
C ALA A 198 -6.37 -25.27 -15.21
N PRO A 199 -6.49 -26.48 -15.81
CA PRO A 199 -5.32 -27.18 -16.33
C PRO A 199 -4.62 -26.47 -17.48
N ARG A 200 -5.38 -25.88 -18.41
CA ARG A 200 -4.82 -25.14 -19.55
C ARG A 200 -4.22 -23.82 -19.11
N ARG A 201 -4.92 -23.10 -18.23
CA ARG A 201 -4.55 -21.75 -17.79
C ARG A 201 -3.29 -21.71 -16.94
N ASP A 202 -3.16 -22.66 -16.02
CA ASP A 202 -2.19 -22.56 -14.93
C ASP A 202 -1.26 -23.79 -14.83
N GLY A 203 -1.57 -24.89 -15.52
CA GLY A 203 -0.84 -26.16 -15.38
C GLY A 203 -0.95 -26.69 -13.94
N HIS A 204 0.18 -27.05 -13.32
CA HIS A 204 0.26 -27.46 -11.91
C HIS A 204 0.35 -26.28 -10.93
N GLY A 205 0.42 -25.04 -11.45
CA GLY A 205 0.50 -23.83 -10.65
C GLY A 205 -0.74 -23.60 -9.79
N LEU A 206 -0.60 -22.73 -8.79
CA LEU A 206 -1.69 -22.32 -7.91
C LEU A 206 -1.82 -20.80 -7.96
N ARG A 207 -2.31 -20.33 -9.11
CA ARG A 207 -2.35 -18.92 -9.49
C ARG A 207 -3.66 -18.25 -9.10
N THR A 208 -3.56 -17.02 -8.59
CA THR A 208 -4.71 -16.14 -8.36
C THR A 208 -4.37 -14.68 -8.66
N VAL A 209 -5.36 -13.91 -9.09
CA VAL A 209 -5.25 -12.45 -9.24
C VAL A 209 -5.47 -11.81 -7.87
N LEU A 210 -4.50 -11.02 -7.40
CA LEU A 210 -4.61 -10.31 -6.12
C LEU A 210 -5.24 -8.93 -6.26
N GLY A 211 -5.02 -8.26 -7.39
CA GLY A 211 -5.37 -6.86 -7.54
C GLY A 211 -4.84 -6.25 -8.82
N VAL A 212 -4.61 -4.94 -8.78
CA VAL A 212 -4.19 -4.14 -9.94
C VAL A 212 -2.90 -3.41 -9.61
N GLY A 213 -1.93 -3.50 -10.51
CA GLY A 213 -0.64 -2.79 -10.44
C GLY A 213 -0.66 -1.46 -11.19
N PRO A 214 0.51 -0.82 -11.35
CA PRO A 214 0.64 0.39 -12.15
C PRO A 214 0.13 0.17 -13.58
N GLY A 215 -0.52 1.18 -14.14
CA GLY A 215 -1.11 1.12 -15.49
C GLY A 215 -2.41 0.34 -15.61
N GLY A 216 -3.00 -0.12 -14.49
CA GLY A 216 -4.29 -0.81 -14.51
C GLY A 216 -4.22 -2.31 -14.80
N ALA A 217 -3.02 -2.86 -14.95
CA ALA A 217 -2.82 -4.28 -15.27
C ALA A 217 -3.14 -5.17 -14.04
N PRO A 218 -3.87 -6.29 -14.22
CA PRO A 218 -4.08 -7.28 -13.17
C PRO A 218 -2.75 -7.88 -12.71
N VAL A 219 -2.52 -7.91 -11.39
CA VAL A 219 -1.36 -8.54 -10.78
C VAL A 219 -1.79 -9.85 -10.14
N ALA A 220 -1.16 -10.94 -10.60
CA ALA A 220 -1.40 -12.29 -10.10
C ALA A 220 -0.18 -12.81 -9.34
N VAL A 221 -0.41 -13.76 -8.43
CA VAL A 221 0.63 -14.55 -7.77
C VAL A 221 0.36 -16.03 -7.98
N ASP A 222 1.41 -16.84 -8.00
CA ASP A 222 1.34 -18.29 -8.11
C ASP A 222 2.09 -18.94 -6.94
N LEU A 223 1.38 -19.60 -6.03
CA LEU A 223 1.98 -20.20 -4.84
C LEU A 223 2.91 -21.38 -5.15
N VAL A 224 2.92 -21.91 -6.37
CA VAL A 224 3.85 -22.98 -6.75
C VAL A 224 5.11 -22.38 -7.38
N ARG A 225 4.95 -21.33 -8.19
CA ARG A 225 6.05 -20.74 -8.97
C ARG A 225 6.77 -19.60 -8.24
N ASP A 226 6.02 -18.70 -7.60
CA ASP A 226 6.56 -17.49 -6.97
C ASP A 226 7.13 -17.76 -5.56
N GLY A 227 6.72 -18.87 -4.96
CA GLY A 227 7.18 -19.33 -3.65
C GLY A 227 6.15 -20.22 -2.98
N PRO A 228 6.53 -21.41 -2.49
CA PRO A 228 5.57 -22.32 -1.83
C PRO A 228 4.88 -21.65 -0.65
N HIS A 229 5.50 -20.62 -0.07
CA HIS A 229 5.03 -19.94 1.13
C HIS A 229 4.96 -18.44 0.93
N VAL A 230 4.05 -17.83 1.67
CA VAL A 230 3.71 -16.41 1.60
C VAL A 230 3.87 -15.78 2.96
N LEU A 231 4.54 -14.64 3.02
CA LEU A 231 4.52 -13.75 4.19
C LEU A 231 3.63 -12.57 3.88
N VAL A 232 2.68 -12.29 4.77
CA VAL A 232 1.81 -11.13 4.72
C VAL A 232 2.07 -10.27 5.95
N ALA A 233 2.45 -9.02 5.76
CA ALA A 233 2.64 -8.08 6.86
C ALA A 233 1.80 -6.83 6.66
N GLY A 234 1.23 -6.29 7.73
CA GLY A 234 0.50 -5.04 7.67
C GLY A 234 -0.16 -4.68 8.99
N THR A 235 -0.01 -3.42 9.39
CA THR A 235 -0.58 -2.90 10.63
C THR A 235 -2.11 -2.96 10.64
N THR A 236 -2.72 -2.83 11.82
CA THR A 236 -4.18 -2.78 11.96
C THR A 236 -4.80 -1.73 11.03
N GLY A 237 -5.89 -2.11 10.35
CA GLY A 237 -6.58 -1.26 9.39
C GLY A 237 -5.89 -1.12 8.03
N ALA A 238 -4.72 -1.75 7.80
CA ALA A 238 -4.05 -1.70 6.49
C ALA A 238 -4.75 -2.53 5.41
N GLY A 239 -5.70 -3.41 5.78
CA GLY A 239 -6.42 -4.29 4.84
C GLY A 239 -5.92 -5.74 4.80
N LYS A 240 -5.15 -6.18 5.80
CA LYS A 240 -4.59 -7.54 5.90
C LYS A 240 -5.67 -8.64 5.80
N SER A 241 -6.75 -8.56 6.57
CA SER A 241 -7.82 -9.57 6.55
C SER A 241 -8.52 -9.63 5.18
N GLU A 242 -8.74 -8.48 4.54
CA GLU A 242 -9.30 -8.41 3.18
C GLU A 242 -8.36 -9.03 2.13
N LEU A 243 -7.04 -8.82 2.26
CA LEU A 243 -6.04 -9.47 1.40
C LEU A 243 -6.05 -10.99 1.58
N LEU A 244 -6.13 -11.49 2.82
CA LEU A 244 -6.24 -12.93 3.09
C LEU A 244 -7.51 -13.53 2.48
N GLN A 245 -8.65 -12.86 2.65
CA GLN A 245 -9.92 -13.27 2.04
C GLN A 245 -9.83 -13.25 0.51
N THR A 246 -9.19 -12.24 -0.08
CA THR A 246 -8.98 -12.13 -1.53
C THR A 246 -8.08 -13.23 -2.07
N LEU A 247 -7.00 -13.56 -1.36
CA LEU A 247 -6.13 -14.68 -1.69
C LEU A 247 -6.90 -16.01 -1.65
N VAL A 248 -7.59 -16.30 -0.56
CA VAL A 248 -8.36 -17.55 -0.38
C VAL A 248 -9.48 -17.66 -1.42
N ALA A 249 -10.30 -16.61 -1.57
CA ALA A 249 -11.39 -16.60 -2.53
C ALA A 249 -10.89 -16.73 -3.97
N GLY A 250 -9.85 -15.97 -4.36
CA GLY A 250 -9.30 -16.04 -5.71
C GLY A 250 -8.72 -17.41 -6.05
N LEU A 251 -8.06 -18.07 -5.08
CA LEU A 251 -7.58 -19.45 -5.23
C LEU A 251 -8.75 -20.45 -5.35
N ALA A 252 -9.78 -20.34 -4.50
CA ALA A 252 -10.97 -21.20 -4.54
C ALA A 252 -11.77 -21.06 -5.85
N LEU A 253 -11.84 -19.85 -6.41
CA LEU A 253 -12.45 -19.59 -7.72
C LEU A 253 -11.59 -20.13 -8.88
N GLY A 254 -10.29 -20.37 -8.65
CA GLY A 254 -9.36 -20.86 -9.65
C GLY A 254 -9.17 -22.38 -9.67
N ARG A 255 -9.54 -23.08 -8.59
CA ARG A 255 -9.33 -24.53 -8.41
C ARG A 255 -10.50 -25.20 -7.69
N PRO A 256 -10.91 -26.41 -8.10
CA PRO A 256 -11.96 -27.17 -7.40
C PRO A 256 -11.47 -27.78 -6.07
N PRO A 257 -12.38 -28.15 -5.14
CA PRO A 257 -12.03 -28.67 -3.81
C PRO A 257 -11.22 -29.99 -3.78
N ASP A 258 -11.29 -30.78 -4.85
CA ASP A 258 -10.50 -32.01 -5.04
C ASP A 258 -9.05 -31.72 -5.47
N GLU A 259 -8.77 -30.52 -6.01
CA GLU A 259 -7.42 -30.05 -6.31
C GLU A 259 -6.83 -29.11 -5.24
N LEU A 260 -7.66 -28.48 -4.40
CA LEU A 260 -7.24 -27.48 -3.42
C LEU A 260 -8.04 -27.56 -2.12
N SER A 261 -7.32 -27.54 -0.99
CA SER A 261 -7.90 -27.44 0.34
C SER A 261 -7.26 -26.34 1.17
N PHE A 262 -8.02 -25.76 2.10
CA PHE A 262 -7.54 -24.76 3.06
C PHE A 262 -7.64 -25.26 4.51
N ALA A 263 -6.60 -24.96 5.29
CA ALA A 263 -6.65 -24.96 6.75
C ALA A 263 -6.50 -23.52 7.23
N LEU A 264 -7.50 -22.99 7.93
CA LEU A 264 -7.54 -21.59 8.37
C LEU A 264 -7.27 -21.53 9.88
N VAL A 265 -6.33 -20.68 10.29
CA VAL A 265 -5.89 -20.56 11.68
C VAL A 265 -5.96 -19.08 12.05
N ASP A 266 -6.86 -18.73 12.98
CA ASP A 266 -7.10 -17.36 13.44
C ASP A 266 -6.87 -17.25 14.96
N PHE A 267 -5.82 -16.51 15.36
CA PHE A 267 -5.48 -16.30 16.77
C PHE A 267 -6.31 -15.22 17.46
N LYS A 268 -7.07 -14.37 16.74
CA LYS A 268 -7.85 -13.28 17.33
C LYS A 268 -9.25 -13.20 16.74
N GLY A 269 -10.17 -13.94 17.34
CA GLY A 269 -11.61 -13.63 17.28
C GLY A 269 -12.37 -14.13 16.05
N GLY A 270 -11.80 -15.04 15.25
CA GLY A 270 -12.51 -15.84 14.23
C GLY A 270 -13.12 -15.05 13.06
N ALA A 271 -12.90 -13.74 13.00
CA ALA A 271 -13.49 -12.86 12.01
C ALA A 271 -12.60 -12.61 10.79
N SER A 272 -11.30 -12.94 10.86
CA SER A 272 -10.35 -12.59 9.80
C SER A 272 -10.68 -13.22 8.45
N PHE A 273 -11.29 -14.41 8.44
CA PHE A 273 -11.62 -15.15 7.21
C PHE A 273 -13.07 -14.98 6.75
N GLY A 274 -13.93 -14.34 7.53
CA GLY A 274 -15.31 -14.03 7.16
C GLY A 274 -16.06 -15.22 6.53
N ALA A 275 -16.62 -15.00 5.34
CA ALA A 275 -17.37 -16.03 4.61
C ALA A 275 -16.48 -17.15 4.04
N CYS A 276 -15.16 -16.98 3.96
CA CYS A 276 -14.25 -17.97 3.38
C CYS A 276 -14.24 -19.29 4.17
N GLY A 277 -14.51 -19.24 5.48
CA GLY A 277 -14.64 -20.45 6.32
C GLY A 277 -15.74 -21.42 5.89
N ARG A 278 -16.70 -20.96 5.06
CA ARG A 278 -17.81 -21.79 4.54
C ARG A 278 -17.54 -22.36 3.15
N LEU A 279 -16.37 -22.10 2.57
CA LEU A 279 -16.03 -22.64 1.26
C LEU A 279 -15.88 -24.17 1.35
N PRO A 280 -16.30 -24.93 0.33
CA PRO A 280 -16.17 -26.38 0.31
C PRO A 280 -14.71 -26.86 0.34
N HIS A 281 -13.76 -25.96 0.04
CA HIS A 281 -12.32 -26.18 0.12
C HIS A 281 -11.78 -26.20 1.56
N VAL A 282 -12.49 -25.63 2.54
CA VAL A 282 -11.98 -25.52 3.92
C VAL A 282 -12.15 -26.86 4.64
N VAL A 283 -11.02 -27.50 4.97
CA VAL A 283 -10.98 -28.79 5.68
C VAL A 283 -10.85 -28.64 7.19
N GLY A 284 -10.50 -27.44 7.66
CA GLY A 284 -10.43 -27.12 9.07
C GLY A 284 -10.29 -25.61 9.29
N GLN A 285 -11.01 -25.11 10.28
CA GLN A 285 -10.86 -23.75 10.79
C GLN A 285 -10.62 -23.83 12.28
N VAL A 286 -9.52 -23.24 12.74
CA VAL A 286 -9.18 -23.14 14.15
C VAL A 286 -9.17 -21.67 14.53
N THR A 287 -9.98 -21.32 15.53
CA THR A 287 -10.11 -19.96 16.05
C THR A 287 -9.80 -19.96 17.54
N ASP A 288 -9.33 -18.84 18.06
CA ASP A 288 -9.09 -18.66 19.51
C ASP A 288 -8.20 -19.78 20.07
N LEU A 289 -7.03 -19.94 19.45
CA LEU A 289 -6.14 -21.07 19.72
C LEU A 289 -5.59 -21.01 21.13
N ASP A 290 -6.19 -21.82 22.01
CA ASP A 290 -5.51 -22.25 23.23
C ASP A 290 -4.29 -23.13 22.89
N PRO A 291 -3.30 -23.22 23.80
CA PRO A 291 -2.09 -24.01 23.60
C PRO A 291 -2.34 -25.49 23.22
N GLY A 292 -3.38 -26.11 23.76
CA GLY A 292 -3.75 -27.49 23.50
C GLY A 292 -4.32 -27.69 22.09
N LEU A 293 -5.21 -26.79 21.66
CA LEU A 293 -5.74 -26.77 20.29
C LEU A 293 -4.62 -26.56 19.26
N ALA A 294 -3.69 -25.64 19.54
CA ALA A 294 -2.56 -25.36 18.66
C ALA A 294 -1.59 -26.54 18.55
N GLY A 295 -1.29 -27.20 19.68
CA GLY A 295 -0.50 -28.42 19.70
C GLY A 295 -1.14 -29.54 18.86
N ARG A 296 -2.46 -29.75 19.00
CA ARG A 296 -3.22 -30.72 18.19
C ARG A 296 -3.23 -30.35 16.70
N ALA A 297 -3.42 -29.08 16.36
CA ALA A 297 -3.41 -28.61 14.98
C ALA A 297 -2.04 -28.87 14.32
N LEU A 298 -0.93 -28.58 15.01
CA LEU A 298 0.41 -28.87 14.50
C LEU A 298 0.67 -30.38 14.38
N ALA A 299 0.23 -31.17 15.36
CA ALA A 299 0.33 -32.63 15.29
C ALA A 299 -0.45 -33.19 14.09
N GLY A 300 -1.65 -32.67 13.83
CA GLY A 300 -2.45 -33.00 12.65
C GLY A 300 -1.75 -32.62 11.34
N LEU A 301 -1.17 -31.42 11.27
CA LEU A 301 -0.40 -30.99 10.10
C LEU A 301 0.81 -31.89 9.86
N ARG A 302 1.55 -32.28 10.91
CA ARG A 302 2.65 -33.24 10.79
C ARG A 302 2.18 -34.59 10.30
N ALA A 303 1.08 -35.12 10.83
CA ALA A 303 0.51 -36.39 10.39
C ALA A 303 0.09 -36.34 8.90
N GLU A 304 -0.45 -35.21 8.45
CA GLU A 304 -0.79 -34.97 7.05
C GLU A 304 0.45 -34.96 6.15
N LEU A 305 1.57 -34.35 6.57
CA LEU A 305 2.83 -34.43 5.83
C LEU A 305 3.31 -35.88 5.65
N HIS A 306 3.33 -36.66 6.74
CA HIS A 306 3.71 -38.09 6.66
C HIS A 306 2.75 -38.90 5.80
N ARG A 307 1.46 -38.56 5.76
CA ARG A 307 0.49 -39.18 4.84
C ARG A 307 0.85 -38.87 3.39
N ARG A 308 1.18 -37.62 3.07
CA ARG A 308 1.57 -37.18 1.73
C ARG A 308 2.86 -37.84 1.27
N GLU A 309 3.87 -37.91 2.14
CA GLU A 309 5.13 -38.61 1.87
C GLU A 309 4.90 -40.07 1.49
N ARG A 310 4.05 -40.79 2.24
CA ARG A 310 3.69 -42.18 1.93
C ARG A 310 2.98 -42.31 0.58
N ILE A 311 2.12 -41.37 0.22
CA ILE A 311 1.42 -41.37 -1.08
C ILE A 311 2.41 -41.15 -2.22
N LEU A 312 3.34 -40.21 -2.09
CA LEU A 312 4.37 -39.97 -3.09
C LEU A 312 5.32 -41.16 -3.24
N ALA A 313 5.76 -41.74 -2.11
CA ALA A 313 6.61 -42.93 -2.10
C ALA A 313 5.93 -44.14 -2.76
N ALA A 314 4.65 -44.38 -2.46
CA ALA A 314 3.88 -45.48 -3.07
C ALA A 314 3.65 -45.30 -4.58
N ALA A 315 3.70 -44.07 -5.07
CA ALA A 315 3.62 -43.74 -6.50
C ALA A 315 5.01 -43.56 -7.15
N GLU A 316 6.10 -43.76 -6.40
CA GLU A 316 7.49 -43.60 -6.85
C GLU A 316 7.80 -42.23 -7.49
N VAL A 317 7.16 -41.17 -6.97
CA VAL A 317 7.36 -39.80 -7.46
C VAL A 317 7.93 -38.89 -6.40
N ALA A 318 8.71 -37.89 -6.82
CA ALA A 318 9.38 -36.95 -5.92
C ALA A 318 8.52 -35.73 -5.51
N SER A 319 7.42 -35.46 -6.24
CA SER A 319 6.56 -34.29 -6.01
C SER A 319 5.11 -34.61 -6.36
N ILE A 320 4.18 -33.92 -5.69
CA ILE A 320 2.76 -33.90 -6.04
C ILE A 320 2.50 -33.51 -7.50
N ASP A 321 3.40 -32.76 -8.13
CA ASP A 321 3.27 -32.34 -9.54
C ASP A 321 3.28 -33.53 -10.51
N ALA A 322 3.93 -34.63 -10.12
CA ALA A 322 4.01 -35.84 -10.93
C ALA A 322 2.82 -36.80 -10.70
N LEU A 323 1.95 -36.50 -9.73
CA LEU A 323 0.71 -37.25 -9.54
C LEU A 323 -0.36 -36.82 -10.57
N PRO A 324 -1.29 -37.72 -10.92
CA PRO A 324 -2.50 -37.33 -11.62
C PRO A 324 -3.26 -36.25 -10.84
N ARG A 325 -3.84 -35.28 -11.56
CA ARG A 325 -4.64 -34.20 -10.95
C ARG A 325 -5.82 -34.77 -10.16
N GLY A 326 -6.17 -34.11 -9.05
CA GLY A 326 -7.22 -34.56 -8.14
C GLY A 326 -6.86 -35.79 -7.29
N ARG A 327 -5.72 -36.45 -7.53
CA ARG A 327 -5.27 -37.59 -6.69
C ARG A 327 -4.96 -37.15 -5.27
N LEU A 328 -4.40 -35.96 -5.13
CA LEU A 328 -4.05 -35.34 -3.87
C LEU A 328 -4.22 -33.83 -4.01
N ALA A 329 -5.11 -33.24 -3.21
CA ALA A 329 -5.29 -31.80 -3.19
C ALA A 329 -4.05 -31.09 -2.59
N ARG A 330 -3.68 -29.94 -3.16
CA ARG A 330 -2.75 -29.03 -2.49
C ARG A 330 -3.39 -28.49 -1.22
N LEU A 331 -2.62 -28.34 -0.16
CA LEU A 331 -3.07 -27.78 1.12
C LEU A 331 -2.48 -26.39 1.31
N VAL A 332 -3.32 -25.38 1.45
CA VAL A 332 -2.90 -24.02 1.83
C VAL A 332 -3.28 -23.79 3.30
N VAL A 333 -2.28 -23.68 4.17
CA VAL A 333 -2.45 -23.37 5.59
C VAL A 333 -2.29 -21.87 5.79
N VAL A 334 -3.37 -21.18 6.15
CA VAL A 334 -3.36 -19.73 6.35
C VAL A 334 -3.37 -19.43 7.84
N VAL A 335 -2.28 -18.88 8.33
CA VAL A 335 -2.09 -18.52 9.74
C VAL A 335 -2.16 -17.01 9.88
N ASP A 336 -3.26 -16.53 10.47
CA ASP A 336 -3.39 -15.13 10.83
C ASP A 336 -2.77 -14.85 12.21
N GLU A 337 -2.11 -13.70 12.35
CA GLU A 337 -1.34 -13.34 13.55
C GLU A 337 -0.27 -14.37 13.93
N PHE A 338 0.54 -14.80 12.96
CA PHE A 338 1.69 -15.70 13.17
C PHE A 338 2.62 -15.25 14.31
N ARG A 339 2.76 -13.94 14.54
CA ARG A 339 3.56 -13.43 15.67
C ARG A 339 2.97 -13.83 17.02
N ALA A 340 1.64 -13.82 17.18
CA ALA A 340 1.00 -14.28 18.41
C ALA A 340 1.28 -15.78 18.63
N LEU A 341 1.19 -16.60 17.58
CA LEU A 341 1.59 -18.01 17.65
C LEU A 341 3.05 -18.17 18.11
N ALA A 342 3.96 -17.37 17.56
CA ALA A 342 5.38 -17.45 17.91
C ALA A 342 5.68 -16.99 19.35
N ASP A 343 4.95 -15.98 19.83
CA ASP A 343 5.08 -15.45 21.20
C ASP A 343 4.47 -16.42 22.23
N ASP A 344 3.25 -16.92 21.98
CA ASP A 344 2.49 -17.72 22.93
C ASP A 344 2.90 -19.20 22.91
N LEU A 345 3.37 -19.69 21.76
CA LEU A 345 3.67 -21.10 21.49
C LEU A 345 5.00 -21.30 20.75
N PRO A 346 6.13 -20.85 21.32
CA PRO A 346 7.44 -20.84 20.65
C PRO A 346 7.90 -22.24 20.22
N ASP A 347 7.55 -23.28 20.97
CA ASP A 347 7.91 -24.68 20.68
C ASP A 347 7.29 -25.21 19.37
N LEU A 348 6.21 -24.56 18.88
CA LEU A 348 5.53 -24.94 17.64
C LEU A 348 6.19 -24.34 16.39
N VAL A 349 6.92 -23.22 16.53
CA VAL A 349 7.52 -22.47 15.41
C VAL A 349 8.52 -23.33 14.62
N PRO A 350 9.48 -24.05 15.23
CA PRO A 350 10.39 -24.91 14.48
C PRO A 350 9.66 -25.98 13.67
N GLY A 351 8.52 -26.47 14.17
CA GLY A 351 7.68 -27.43 13.44
C GLY A 351 7.08 -26.84 12.18
N LEU A 352 6.55 -25.61 12.26
CA LEU A 352 6.02 -24.90 11.09
C LEU A 352 7.10 -24.53 10.08
N LEU A 353 8.29 -24.15 10.53
CA LEU A 353 9.41 -23.86 9.63
C LEU A 353 9.91 -25.13 8.91
N ARG A 354 9.87 -26.31 9.56
CA ARG A 354 10.12 -27.59 8.85
C ARG A 354 9.05 -27.89 7.81
N VAL A 355 7.78 -27.61 8.11
CA VAL A 355 6.71 -27.69 7.10
C VAL A 355 7.02 -26.76 5.94
N ALA A 356 7.55 -25.57 6.20
CA ALA A 356 7.95 -24.66 5.14
C ALA A 356 9.09 -25.23 4.27
N ALA A 357 10.08 -25.88 4.88
CA ALA A 357 11.19 -26.47 4.13
C ALA A 357 10.76 -27.67 3.26
N GLN A 358 9.84 -28.52 3.76
CA GLN A 358 9.42 -29.75 3.08
C GLN A 358 8.15 -29.58 2.23
N GLY A 359 7.39 -28.51 2.44
CA GLY A 359 6.02 -28.36 1.95
C GLY A 359 5.90 -28.32 0.43
N ARG A 360 6.93 -27.81 -0.26
CA ARG A 360 6.91 -27.63 -1.71
C ARG A 360 6.62 -28.92 -2.48
N SER A 361 7.38 -29.99 -2.24
CA SER A 361 7.20 -31.28 -2.94
C SER A 361 5.90 -31.99 -2.52
N LEU A 362 5.47 -31.78 -1.27
CA LEU A 362 4.25 -32.36 -0.71
C LEU A 362 2.97 -31.60 -1.10
N GLY A 363 3.10 -30.46 -1.77
CA GLY A 363 1.96 -29.59 -2.13
C GLY A 363 1.33 -28.91 -0.93
N VAL A 364 2.10 -28.63 0.12
CA VAL A 364 1.68 -27.85 1.28
C VAL A 364 2.26 -26.45 1.19
N HIS A 365 1.41 -25.44 1.36
CA HIS A 365 1.71 -24.02 1.22
C HIS A 365 1.30 -23.28 2.48
N LEU A 366 2.23 -22.61 3.16
CA LEU A 366 1.97 -21.75 4.30
C LEU A 366 1.76 -20.30 3.86
N VAL A 367 0.72 -19.66 4.38
CA VAL A 367 0.50 -18.22 4.31
C VAL A 367 0.57 -17.69 5.73
N LEU A 368 1.66 -17.02 6.09
CA LEU A 368 1.93 -16.51 7.42
C LEU A 368 1.62 -15.01 7.43
N ALA A 369 0.64 -14.58 8.22
CA ALA A 369 0.23 -13.19 8.29
C ALA A 369 0.51 -12.58 9.66
N THR A 370 0.95 -11.32 9.72
CA THR A 370 1.25 -10.62 10.98
C THR A 370 0.88 -9.13 10.93
N GLN A 371 0.36 -8.60 12.04
CA GLN A 371 0.22 -7.16 12.26
C GLN A 371 1.48 -6.50 12.83
N ARG A 372 2.40 -7.31 13.37
CA ARG A 372 3.67 -6.89 13.97
C ARG A 372 4.81 -7.34 13.05
N PRO A 373 5.17 -6.56 12.02
CA PRO A 373 6.22 -6.91 11.06
C PRO A 373 7.62 -7.01 11.70
N ALA A 374 7.91 -6.17 12.69
CA ALA A 374 9.21 -6.11 13.36
C ALA A 374 9.68 -7.49 13.87
N GLY A 375 10.77 -8.00 13.30
CA GLY A 375 11.36 -9.27 13.72
C GLY A 375 10.47 -10.49 13.43
N ALA A 376 9.45 -10.35 12.58
CA ALA A 376 8.63 -11.47 12.13
C ALA A 376 9.37 -12.37 11.14
N VAL A 377 10.44 -11.87 10.52
CA VAL A 377 11.16 -12.54 9.45
C VAL A 377 12.52 -13.03 9.95
N SER A 378 12.53 -14.22 10.58
CA SER A 378 13.78 -14.92 10.91
C SER A 378 14.54 -15.35 9.64
N ALA A 379 15.81 -15.71 9.78
CA ALA A 379 16.62 -16.22 8.67
C ALA A 379 15.95 -17.43 7.97
N ASP A 380 15.37 -18.34 8.77
CA ASP A 380 14.66 -19.52 8.26
C ASP A 380 13.39 -19.14 7.48
N VAL A 381 12.64 -18.13 7.94
CA VAL A 381 11.49 -17.60 7.21
C VAL A 381 11.94 -17.02 5.87
N ARG A 382 13.01 -16.21 5.83
CA ARG A 382 13.54 -15.65 4.57
C ARG A 382 13.98 -16.73 3.59
N ALA A 383 14.60 -17.80 4.09
CA ALA A 383 15.10 -18.88 3.25
C ALA A 383 13.97 -19.67 2.56
N ASN A 384 12.78 -19.73 3.16
CA ASN A 384 11.67 -20.56 2.69
C ASN A 384 10.46 -19.76 2.16
N VAL A 385 10.39 -18.44 2.42
CA VAL A 385 9.27 -17.58 2.05
C VAL A 385 9.71 -16.54 1.02
N THR A 386 9.63 -16.91 -0.26
CA THR A 386 10.04 -16.03 -1.37
C THR A 386 8.95 -15.06 -1.79
N LEU A 387 7.67 -15.40 -1.61
CA LEU A 387 6.54 -14.51 -1.92
C LEU A 387 6.19 -13.65 -0.68
N ARG A 388 6.40 -12.34 -0.79
CA ARG A 388 6.29 -11.41 0.35
C ARG A 388 5.37 -10.26 -0.01
N LEU A 389 4.35 -10.03 0.82
CA LEU A 389 3.30 -9.05 0.64
C LEU A 389 3.30 -8.11 1.86
N ALA A 390 3.69 -6.85 1.67
CA ALA A 390 3.66 -5.85 2.74
C ALA A 390 2.60 -4.79 2.44
N LEU A 391 1.53 -4.76 3.22
CA LEU A 391 0.62 -3.61 3.29
C LEU A 391 1.30 -2.48 4.09
N ARG A 392 0.55 -1.43 4.44
CA ARG A 392 1.06 -0.34 5.27
C ARG A 392 1.67 -0.84 6.59
N VAL A 393 2.95 -0.52 6.78
CA VAL A 393 3.72 -0.77 8.02
C VAL A 393 4.04 0.55 8.73
N VAL A 394 4.57 0.49 9.95
CA VAL A 394 4.82 1.69 10.78
C VAL A 394 6.01 2.48 10.26
N ASP A 395 7.12 1.80 9.98
CA ASP A 395 8.36 2.46 9.60
C ASP A 395 9.12 1.76 8.45
N VAL A 396 10.17 2.42 7.99
CA VAL A 396 11.02 1.95 6.89
C VAL A 396 11.81 0.69 7.27
N ALA A 397 12.13 0.49 8.55
CA ALA A 397 12.86 -0.69 9.00
C ALA A 397 11.97 -1.94 8.85
N ASP A 398 10.71 -1.88 9.29
CA ASP A 398 9.70 -2.92 9.09
C ASP A 398 9.50 -3.23 7.60
N SER A 399 9.42 -2.18 6.77
CA SER A 399 9.24 -2.33 5.33
C SER A 399 10.43 -3.08 4.70
N ARG A 400 11.65 -2.72 5.09
CA ARG A 400 12.86 -3.41 4.64
C ARG A 400 12.94 -4.84 5.17
N ASP A 401 12.50 -5.07 6.40
CA ASP A 401 12.50 -6.40 7.00
C ASP A 401 11.61 -7.37 6.23
N VAL A 402 10.47 -6.90 5.71
CA VAL A 402 9.51 -7.76 5.00
C VAL A 402 9.80 -7.83 3.50
N VAL A 403 9.98 -6.70 2.79
CA VAL A 403 10.05 -6.65 1.32
C VAL A 403 11.37 -6.10 0.76
N ASP A 404 12.41 -5.99 1.59
CA ASP A 404 13.74 -5.45 1.24
C ASP A 404 13.65 -4.12 0.47
N SER A 405 12.70 -3.27 0.88
CA SER A 405 12.39 -1.99 0.25
C SER A 405 11.74 -1.04 1.26
N PRO A 406 11.89 0.30 1.14
CA PRO A 406 11.22 1.25 2.00
C PRO A 406 9.74 1.52 1.62
N HIS A 407 9.23 0.96 0.52
CA HIS A 407 7.95 1.39 -0.05
C HIS A 407 6.73 1.10 0.84
N ALA A 408 6.68 0.00 1.58
CA ALA A 408 5.50 -0.34 2.38
C ALA A 408 5.23 0.67 3.51
N ALA A 409 6.27 1.33 4.01
CA ALA A 409 6.17 2.42 4.98
C ALA A 409 5.56 3.71 4.39
N ARG A 410 5.57 3.84 3.06
CA ARG A 410 5.05 5.00 2.31
C ARG A 410 3.62 4.78 1.82
N VAL A 411 3.03 3.60 2.08
CA VAL A 411 1.65 3.33 1.70
C VAL A 411 0.72 4.29 2.47
N PRO A 412 -0.13 5.08 1.79
CA PRO A 412 -1.04 6.01 2.46
C PRO A 412 -2.06 5.29 3.34
N ALA A 413 -2.38 5.89 4.50
CA ALA A 413 -3.42 5.36 5.38
C ALA A 413 -4.83 5.42 4.76
N SER A 414 -5.05 6.34 3.81
CA SER A 414 -6.30 6.51 3.08
C SER A 414 -6.56 5.43 2.01
N THR A 415 -5.60 4.56 1.72
CA THR A 415 -5.71 3.51 0.70
C THR A 415 -5.52 2.11 1.31
N PRO A 416 -6.46 1.61 2.14
CA PRO A 416 -6.39 0.25 2.66
C PRO A 416 -6.38 -0.78 1.51
N GLY A 417 -5.67 -1.88 1.71
CA GLY A 417 -5.45 -2.91 0.70
C GLY A 417 -4.32 -2.60 -0.28
N ARG A 418 -3.74 -1.39 -0.26
CA ARG A 418 -2.51 -1.11 -1.02
C ARG A 418 -1.33 -1.81 -0.37
N LEU A 419 -0.54 -2.50 -1.20
CA LEU A 419 0.57 -3.33 -0.75
C LEU A 419 1.75 -3.26 -1.71
N ILE A 420 2.90 -3.71 -1.22
CA ILE A 420 4.11 -3.99 -1.98
C ILE A 420 4.26 -5.50 -2.08
N LEU A 421 4.30 -6.00 -3.31
CA LEU A 421 4.54 -7.39 -3.65
C LEU A 421 6.02 -7.56 -4.00
N ARG A 422 6.66 -8.57 -3.42
CA ARG A 422 8.00 -9.02 -3.80
C ARG A 422 8.00 -10.52 -4.06
N ARG A 423 8.57 -10.92 -5.20
CA ARG A 423 8.76 -12.33 -5.60
C ARG A 423 10.25 -12.66 -5.62
N GLY A 424 10.73 -13.36 -4.59
CA GLY A 424 12.15 -13.70 -4.47
C GLY A 424 13.04 -12.45 -4.57
N ALA A 425 13.87 -12.40 -5.61
CA ALA A 425 14.78 -11.30 -5.92
C ALA A 425 14.24 -10.26 -6.91
N GLU A 426 13.02 -10.44 -7.44
CA GLU A 426 12.40 -9.46 -8.35
C GLU A 426 12.22 -8.09 -7.67
N PRO A 427 12.24 -7.00 -8.46
CA PRO A 427 11.89 -5.68 -7.97
C PRO A 427 10.50 -5.67 -7.31
N PRO A 428 10.32 -4.88 -6.24
CA PRO A 428 9.01 -4.72 -5.60
C PRO A 428 8.02 -4.08 -6.57
N VAL A 429 6.76 -4.52 -6.50
CA VAL A 429 5.65 -3.96 -7.29
C VAL A 429 4.55 -3.51 -6.35
N ALA A 430 4.10 -2.27 -6.49
CA ALA A 430 2.94 -1.76 -5.78
C ALA A 430 1.65 -2.30 -6.39
N VAL A 431 0.73 -2.74 -5.55
CA VAL A 431 -0.53 -3.36 -5.96
C VAL A 431 -1.65 -2.79 -5.11
N GLN A 432 -2.74 -2.39 -5.74
CA GLN A 432 -4.00 -2.23 -5.02
C GLN A 432 -4.70 -3.59 -4.95
N CYS A 433 -4.75 -4.19 -3.76
CA CYS A 433 -5.48 -5.44 -3.54
C CYS A 433 -6.96 -5.26 -3.91
N ALA A 434 -7.50 -6.24 -4.62
CA ALA A 434 -8.92 -6.36 -4.83
C ALA A 434 -9.63 -6.71 -3.52
N ARG A 435 -10.90 -6.38 -3.42
CA ARG A 435 -11.77 -6.73 -2.30
C ARG A 435 -12.65 -7.90 -2.69
N ALA A 436 -12.61 -8.97 -1.90
CA ALA A 436 -13.50 -10.12 -2.02
C ALA A 436 -14.93 -9.76 -1.64
N GLY A 437 -15.10 -8.89 -0.62
CA GLY A 437 -16.40 -8.37 -0.20
C GLY A 437 -16.91 -7.19 -1.02
N GLY A 438 -16.25 -6.84 -2.13
CA GLY A 438 -16.67 -5.73 -2.99
C GLY A 438 -17.97 -6.03 -3.75
N PRO A 439 -18.75 -4.99 -4.12
CA PRO A 439 -19.94 -5.19 -4.94
C PRO A 439 -19.57 -5.77 -6.31
N LEU A 440 -20.46 -6.60 -6.89
CA LEU A 440 -20.30 -7.13 -8.25
C LEU A 440 -20.49 -6.04 -9.34
N ALA A 441 -20.96 -4.85 -8.96
CA ALA A 441 -20.77 -3.52 -9.53
C ALA A 441 -21.43 -2.52 -8.58
#